data_AF-A0A7W0Z1R6-F1
#
_entry.id   AF-A0A7W0Z1R6-F1
#
_cell.length_a   1.000
_cell.length_b   1.000
_cell.length_c   1.000
_cell.angle_alpha   90.00
_cell.angle_beta   90.00
_cell.angle_gamma   90.00
#
_symmetry.space_group_name_H-M   'P 1'
#
loop_
_entity.id
_entity.type
_entity.pdbx_description
1 polymer ?
#
loop_
_entity_poly.entity_id
_entity_poly.type
_entity_poly.pdbx_seq_one_letter_code
_entity_poly.pdbx_strand_id
1 'polypeptide(L)'
;MEPRAEAGPLAFQRSLADCCRSTADWRRRKAEEYDRDARNLRTAAALDDLADHVLSLPPADRRLRELARLTGLGDDFLPDQRVLYELGRFRFHHPEAGFDPFLDTLVGLAEADRGESGRFGGRLPEGDDPWG
;
A
#
# COMPACT_ATOMS: atom_id res chain seq x y z
N MET A 1 22.35 0.50 30.58
CA MET A 1 21.09 0.10 29.94
C MET A 1 20.89 1.07 28.80
N GLU A 2 21.35 0.71 27.61
CA GLU A 2 21.25 1.59 26.44
C GLU A 2 19.81 1.59 25.92
N PRO A 3 19.25 2.72 25.50
CA PRO A 3 17.93 2.74 24.88
C PRO A 3 18.02 1.96 23.56
N ARG A 4 17.18 0.93 23.42
CA ARG A 4 16.95 0.25 22.14
C ARG A 4 16.56 1.32 21.12
N ALA A 5 17.38 1.48 20.08
CA ALA A 5 17.09 2.38 18.97
C ALA A 5 15.68 2.10 18.42
N GLU A 6 14.94 3.18 18.21
CA GLU A 6 13.59 3.21 17.65
C GLU A 6 13.56 2.62 16.24
N ALA A 7 13.41 1.30 16.12
CA ALA A 7 13.36 0.61 14.83
C ALA A 7 12.00 0.72 14.11
N GLY A 8 11.04 1.50 14.62
CA GLY A 8 9.63 1.40 14.18
C GLY A 8 9.26 2.14 12.87
N PRO A 9 9.58 3.43 12.69
CA PRO A 9 9.02 4.18 11.55
C PRO A 9 9.84 4.05 10.25
N LEU A 10 11.17 4.09 10.36
CA LEU A 10 12.07 4.09 9.20
C LEU A 10 12.13 2.73 8.48
N ALA A 11 11.95 1.63 9.22
CA ALA A 11 11.94 0.30 8.64
C ALA A 11 10.64 0.04 7.84
N PHE A 12 9.49 0.39 8.42
CA PHE A 12 8.21 0.37 7.71
C PHE A 12 8.21 1.25 6.46
N GLN A 13 8.74 2.47 6.57
CA GLN A 13 8.86 3.40 5.44
C GLN A 13 9.70 2.83 4.30
N ARG A 14 10.78 2.08 4.62
CA ARG A 14 11.56 1.33 3.61
C ARG A 14 10.75 0.19 3.00
N SER A 15 10.05 -0.60 3.82
CA SER A 15 9.21 -1.70 3.34
C SER A 15 8.12 -1.22 2.37
N LEU A 16 7.46 -0.09 2.67
CA LEU A 16 6.50 0.55 1.76
C LEU A 16 7.17 1.03 0.46
N ALA A 17 8.33 1.68 0.55
CA ALA A 17 9.08 2.13 -0.62
C ALA A 17 9.51 0.95 -1.51
N ASP A 18 9.92 -0.16 -0.91
CA ASP A 18 10.31 -1.37 -1.65
C ASP A 18 9.11 -2.07 -2.30
N CYS A 19 7.93 -2.01 -1.67
CA CYS A 19 6.67 -2.43 -2.30
C CYS A 19 6.33 -1.58 -3.55
N CYS A 20 6.53 -0.25 -3.47
CA CYS A 20 6.34 0.64 -4.61
C CYS A 20 7.29 0.28 -5.77
N ARG A 21 8.58 0.09 -5.47
CA ARG A 21 9.59 -0.32 -6.47
C ARG A 21 9.31 -1.69 -7.09
N SER A 22 8.90 -2.66 -6.28
CA SER A 22 8.50 -4.00 -6.77
C SER A 22 7.29 -3.92 -7.71
N THR A 23 6.35 -3.02 -7.41
CA THR A 23 5.20 -2.74 -8.27
C THR A 23 5.62 -2.02 -9.56
N ALA A 24 6.61 -1.13 -9.49
CA ALA A 24 7.21 -0.49 -10.66
C ALA A 24 7.86 -1.52 -11.59
N ASP A 25 8.63 -2.46 -11.04
CA ASP A 25 9.25 -3.56 -11.81
C ASP A 25 8.19 -4.44 -12.47
N TRP A 26 7.10 -4.76 -11.77
CA TRP A 26 5.97 -5.42 -12.39
C TRP A 26 5.39 -4.61 -13.56
N ARG A 27 5.20 -3.30 -13.42
CA ARG A 27 4.73 -2.44 -14.51
C ARG A 27 5.67 -2.38 -15.70
N ARG A 28 6.99 -2.35 -15.49
CA ARG A 28 7.99 -2.43 -16.58
C ARG A 28 7.84 -3.73 -17.38
N ARG A 29 7.70 -4.87 -16.69
CA ARG A 29 7.42 -6.17 -17.34
C ARG A 29 6.10 -6.15 -18.11
N LYS A 30 5.03 -5.58 -17.55
CA LYS A 30 3.75 -5.43 -18.28
C LYS A 30 3.88 -4.54 -19.52
N ALA A 31 4.76 -3.52 -19.50
CA ALA A 31 5.03 -2.73 -20.70
C ALA A 31 5.63 -3.60 -21.82
N GLU A 32 6.60 -4.46 -21.49
CA GLU A 32 7.21 -5.38 -22.46
C GLU A 32 6.20 -6.37 -23.03
N GLU A 33 5.27 -6.87 -22.20
CA GLU A 33 4.19 -7.78 -22.62
C GLU A 33 3.13 -7.13 -23.54
N TYR A 34 2.86 -5.82 -23.38
CA TYR A 34 1.78 -5.10 -24.09
C TYR A 34 2.32 -4.04 -25.05
N ASP A 35 3.24 -4.42 -25.94
CA ASP A 35 3.79 -3.54 -26.99
C ASP A 35 4.26 -2.17 -26.48
N ARG A 36 4.95 -2.18 -25.33
CA ARG A 36 5.50 -0.98 -24.66
C ARG A 36 4.46 0.10 -24.38
N ASP A 37 3.25 -0.28 -23.96
CA ASP A 37 2.22 0.66 -23.52
C ASP A 37 2.82 1.72 -22.57
N ALA A 38 2.89 2.97 -23.05
CA ALA A 38 3.51 4.08 -22.36
C ALA A 38 2.88 4.36 -20.99
N ARG A 39 1.64 3.92 -20.75
CA ARG A 39 0.98 4.05 -19.45
C ARG A 39 1.65 3.17 -18.39
N ASN A 40 2.11 1.98 -18.75
CA ASN A 40 2.84 1.10 -17.85
C ASN A 40 4.19 1.73 -17.45
N LEU A 41 4.94 2.26 -18.42
CA LEU A 41 6.23 2.90 -18.14
C LEU A 41 6.08 4.18 -17.30
N ARG A 42 5.07 5.02 -17.59
CA ARG A 42 4.76 6.18 -16.74
C ARG A 42 4.38 5.78 -15.31
N THR A 43 3.58 4.73 -15.18
CA THR A 43 3.19 4.23 -13.85
C THR A 43 4.41 3.71 -13.09
N ALA A 44 5.30 2.97 -13.76
CA ALA A 44 6.55 2.51 -13.15
C ALA A 44 7.40 3.68 -12.63
N ALA A 45 7.66 4.69 -13.48
CA ALA A 45 8.41 5.87 -13.07
C ALA A 45 7.76 6.61 -11.89
N ALA A 46 6.43 6.78 -11.94
CA ALA A 46 5.68 7.39 -10.85
C ALA A 46 5.76 6.61 -9.53
N LEU A 47 5.85 5.29 -9.58
CA LEU A 47 6.00 4.44 -8.40
C LEU A 47 7.42 4.51 -7.83
N ASP A 48 8.44 4.67 -8.66
CA ASP A 48 9.79 4.99 -8.17
C ASP A 48 9.80 6.35 -7.46
N ASP A 49 9.22 7.38 -8.09
CA ASP A 49 9.11 8.71 -7.49
C ASP A 49 8.30 8.68 -6.18
N LEU A 50 7.25 7.87 -6.11
CA LEU A 50 6.46 7.67 -4.89
C LEU A 50 7.30 7.00 -3.79
N ALA A 51 8.14 6.02 -4.13
CA ALA A 51 9.03 5.37 -3.18
C ALA A 51 10.00 6.39 -2.56
N ASP A 52 10.57 7.26 -3.39
CA ASP A 52 11.48 8.31 -2.94
C ASP A 52 10.74 9.41 -2.14
N HIS A 53 9.52 9.79 -2.56
CA HIS A 53 8.65 10.68 -1.79
C HIS A 53 8.38 10.11 -0.41
N VAL A 54 7.95 8.84 -0.33
CA VAL A 54 7.71 8.14 0.93
C VAL A 54 8.94 8.19 1.82
N LEU A 55 10.14 7.91 1.31
CA LEU A 55 11.40 7.95 2.08
C LEU A 55 11.81 9.36 2.52
N SER A 56 11.36 10.40 1.83
CA SER A 56 11.63 11.79 2.19
C SER A 56 10.72 12.33 3.29
N LEU A 57 9.58 11.67 3.54
CA LEU A 57 8.63 12.10 4.55
C LEU A 57 9.21 11.97 5.97
N PRO A 58 8.79 12.85 6.92
CA PRO A 58 9.17 12.71 8.31
C PRO A 58 8.71 11.35 8.87
N PRO A 59 9.51 10.70 9.74
CA PRO A 59 9.10 9.49 10.47
C PRO A 59 7.80 9.64 11.28
N ALA A 60 7.44 10.88 11.60
CA ALA A 60 6.22 11.24 12.31
C ALA A 60 5.02 11.54 11.40
N ASP A 61 5.15 11.41 10.07
CA ASP A 61 4.06 11.64 9.13
C ASP A 61 2.85 10.78 9.52
N ARG A 62 1.70 11.45 9.65
CA ARG A 62 0.47 10.85 10.13
C ARG A 62 0.03 9.68 9.26
N ARG A 63 0.18 9.79 7.93
CA ARG A 63 -0.28 8.77 6.97
C ARG A 63 0.60 7.53 7.05
N LEU A 64 1.92 7.70 7.22
CA LEU A 64 2.83 6.56 7.40
C LEU A 64 2.54 5.78 8.68
N ARG A 65 2.28 6.48 9.79
CA ARG A 65 1.88 5.85 11.05
C ARG A 65 0.55 5.11 10.92
N GLU A 66 -0.39 5.68 10.20
CA GLU A 66 -1.70 5.07 10.00
C GLU A 66 -1.64 3.84 9.11
N LEU A 67 -0.90 3.91 8.00
CA LEU A 67 -0.61 2.75 7.17
C LEU A 67 0.11 1.66 7.97
N ALA A 68 1.12 2.00 8.78
CA ALA A 68 1.79 1.02 9.64
C ALA A 68 0.82 0.34 10.62
N ARG A 69 -0.12 1.09 11.19
CA ARG A 69 -1.14 0.54 12.09
C ARG A 69 -2.13 -0.38 11.37
N LEU A 70 -2.48 -0.05 10.13
CA LEU A 70 -3.53 -0.72 9.37
C LEU A 70 -3.04 -1.93 8.58
N THR A 71 -1.89 -1.80 7.93
CA THR A 71 -1.34 -2.79 6.99
C THR A 71 0.01 -3.34 7.45
N GLY A 72 0.52 -2.92 8.61
CA GLY A 72 1.82 -3.35 9.12
C GLY A 72 1.76 -4.64 9.92
N LEU A 73 2.80 -5.48 9.77
CA LEU A 73 3.12 -6.55 10.70
C LEU A 73 4.56 -6.37 11.17
N GLY A 74 4.72 -5.77 12.37
CA GLY A 74 6.03 -5.30 12.81
C GLY A 74 6.49 -4.13 11.92
N ASP A 75 7.64 -4.30 11.26
CA ASP A 75 8.23 -3.31 10.37
C ASP A 75 7.89 -3.53 8.89
N ASP A 76 7.10 -4.56 8.57
CA ASP A 76 6.77 -4.92 7.19
C ASP A 76 5.47 -4.27 6.73
N PHE A 77 5.47 -3.71 5.51
CA PHE A 77 4.27 -3.26 4.83
C PHE A 77 3.61 -4.45 4.11
N LEU A 78 2.51 -4.94 4.69
CA LEU A 78 1.72 -6.06 4.18
C LEU A 78 0.31 -5.59 3.81
N PRO A 79 0.15 -4.85 2.70
CA PRO A 79 -1.14 -4.38 2.24
C PRO A 79 -2.04 -5.55 1.84
N ASP A 80 -3.33 -5.33 1.93
CA ASP A 80 -4.33 -6.21 1.36
C ASP A 80 -4.37 -6.09 -0.19
N GLN A 81 -5.26 -6.85 -0.81
CA GLN A 81 -5.43 -6.82 -2.25
C GLN A 81 -5.95 -5.47 -2.76
N ARG A 82 -6.78 -4.74 -1.98
CA ARG A 82 -7.34 -3.44 -2.42
C ARG A 82 -6.26 -2.38 -2.51
N VAL A 83 -5.44 -2.26 -1.46
CA VAL A 83 -4.31 -1.31 -1.42
C VAL A 83 -3.28 -1.67 -2.50
N LEU A 84 -2.96 -2.97 -2.67
CA LEU A 84 -2.03 -3.41 -3.72
C LEU A 84 -2.57 -3.12 -5.13
N TYR A 85 -3.87 -3.32 -5.35
CA TYR A 85 -4.52 -3.01 -6.63
C TYR A 85 -4.46 -1.53 -6.95
N GLU A 86 -4.71 -0.66 -5.96
CA GLU A 86 -4.65 0.78 -6.13
C GLU A 86 -3.22 1.27 -6.38
N LEU A 87 -2.22 0.74 -5.65
CA LEU A 87 -0.80 0.95 -5.94
C LEU A 87 -0.46 0.60 -7.39
N GLY A 88 -0.94 -0.54 -7.86
CA GLY A 88 -0.77 -0.96 -9.24
C GLY A 88 -1.29 0.08 -10.24
N ARG A 89 -2.37 0.80 -9.94
CA ARG A 89 -3.06 1.73 -10.85
C ARG A 89 -2.61 3.18 -10.73
N PHE A 90 -1.68 3.49 -9.82
CA PHE A 90 -1.22 4.85 -9.60
C PHE A 90 -0.79 5.52 -10.91
N ARG A 91 -1.38 6.69 -11.24
CA ARG A 91 -1.12 7.44 -12.50
C ARG A 91 -1.32 6.66 -13.82
N PHE A 92 -1.92 5.47 -13.79
CA PHE A 92 -2.18 4.69 -15.00
C PHE A 92 -3.28 5.34 -15.86
N HIS A 93 -4.37 5.78 -15.23
CA HIS A 93 -5.49 6.48 -15.89
C HIS A 93 -5.42 8.01 -15.72
N HIS A 94 -4.88 8.47 -14.58
CA HIS A 94 -4.83 9.88 -14.18
C HIS A 94 -3.38 10.31 -13.92
N PRO A 95 -2.59 10.60 -14.97
CA PRO A 95 -1.15 10.87 -14.85
C PRO A 95 -0.81 12.07 -13.94
N GLU A 96 -1.77 12.96 -13.72
CA GLU A 96 -1.67 14.15 -12.87
C GLU A 96 -1.88 13.88 -11.37
N ALA A 97 -2.20 12.66 -10.96
CA ALA A 97 -2.47 12.35 -9.55
C ALA A 97 -1.27 12.72 -8.65
N GLY A 98 -1.51 13.49 -7.58
CA GLY A 98 -0.46 13.90 -6.64
C GLY A 98 -0.08 12.78 -5.67
N PHE A 99 1.15 12.80 -5.15
CA PHE A 99 1.63 11.81 -4.18
C PHE A 99 0.87 11.91 -2.85
N ASP A 100 0.67 13.12 -2.33
CA ASP A 100 0.04 13.29 -1.03
C ASP A 100 -1.44 12.84 -1.00
N PRO A 101 -2.31 13.26 -1.95
CA PRO A 101 -3.68 12.74 -2.03
C PRO A 101 -3.74 11.23 -2.26
N PHE A 102 -2.74 10.68 -2.96
CA PHE A 102 -2.67 9.25 -3.19
C PHE A 102 -2.38 8.48 -1.89
N LEU A 103 -1.45 8.96 -1.06
CA LEU A 103 -1.22 8.37 0.27
C LEU A 103 -2.46 8.45 1.17
N ASP A 104 -3.22 9.55 1.12
CA ASP A 104 -4.50 9.64 1.84
C ASP A 104 -5.52 8.60 1.33
N THR A 105 -5.52 8.33 0.02
CA THR A 105 -6.37 7.29 -0.58
C THR A 105 -5.99 5.90 -0.10
N LEU A 106 -4.69 5.58 -0.02
CA LEU A 106 -4.22 4.29 0.50
C LEU A 106 -4.63 4.09 1.97
N VAL A 107 -4.54 5.14 2.79
CA VAL A 107 -5.04 5.11 4.17
C VAL A 107 -6.54 4.79 4.20
N GLY A 108 -7.35 5.53 3.43
CA GLY A 108 -8.79 5.31 3.39
C GLY A 108 -9.20 3.91 2.93
N LEU A 109 -8.47 3.34 1.96
CA LEU A 109 -8.68 1.94 1.52
C LEU A 109 -8.35 0.94 2.63
N ALA A 110 -7.23 1.13 3.32
CA ALA A 110 -6.81 0.26 4.41
C ALA A 110 -7.75 0.37 5.64
N GLU A 111 -8.34 1.53 5.89
CA GLU A 111 -9.36 1.72 6.93
C GLU A 111 -10.66 0.96 6.61
N ALA A 112 -11.12 1.04 5.36
CA ALA A 112 -12.36 0.41 4.92
C ALA A 112 -12.32 -1.12 5.09
N ASP A 113 -11.17 -1.75 4.79
CA ASP A 113 -10.99 -3.20 4.92
C ASP A 113 -11.09 -3.70 6.38
N ARG A 114 -10.49 -2.97 7.34
CA ARG A 114 -10.68 -3.28 8.78
C ARG A 114 -12.13 -3.11 9.24
N GLY A 115 -12.85 -2.14 8.68
CA GLY A 115 -14.27 -1.94 8.96
C GLY A 115 -15.15 -3.10 8.46
N GLU A 116 -14.78 -3.74 7.35
CA GLU A 116 -15.46 -4.92 6.79
C GLU A 116 -15.09 -6.19 7.58
N SER A 117 -13.83 -6.37 7.96
CA SER A 117 -13.37 -7.48 8.83
C SER A 117 -14.02 -7.46 10.22
N GLY A 118 -14.32 -6.27 10.76
CA GLY A 118 -15.03 -6.11 12.04
C GLY A 118 -16.56 -6.32 11.96
N ARG A 119 -17.14 -6.42 10.76
CA ARG A 119 -18.58 -6.67 10.55
C ARG A 119 -18.93 -8.13 10.25
N PHE A 120 -17.93 -8.99 10.05
CA PHE A 120 -18.09 -10.45 9.93
C PHE A 120 -18.20 -11.16 11.30
N GLY A 121 -18.69 -10.46 12.33
CA GLY A 121 -19.12 -11.02 13.62
C GLY A 121 -20.64 -10.98 13.81
N GLY A 122 -21.41 -10.71 12.75
CA GLY A 122 -22.86 -10.83 12.78
C GLY A 122 -23.26 -12.30 12.92
N ARG A 123 -24.01 -12.61 13.99
CA ARG A 123 -24.57 -13.93 14.31
C ARG A 123 -25.05 -14.62 13.02
N LEU A 124 -24.41 -15.73 12.64
CA LEU A 124 -24.93 -16.62 11.61
C LEU A 124 -26.38 -16.98 12.00
N PRO A 125 -27.35 -16.90 11.08
CA PRO A 125 -28.67 -17.48 11.29
C PRO A 125 -28.50 -18.97 11.65
N GLU A 126 -29.27 -19.43 12.64
CA GLU A 126 -29.26 -20.83 13.07
C GLU A 126 -29.73 -21.70 11.88
N GLY A 127 -28.83 -22.47 11.25
CA GLY A 127 -29.19 -23.43 10.20
C GLY A 127 -28.20 -23.72 9.08
N ASP A 128 -27.16 -22.92 8.85
CA ASP A 128 -26.21 -23.12 7.73
C ASP A 128 -24.79 -23.50 8.21
N ASP A 129 -24.66 -24.68 8.81
CA ASP A 129 -23.36 -25.36 8.93
C ASP A 129 -23.21 -26.38 7.78
N PRO A 130 -22.29 -26.19 6.82
CA PRO A 130 -22.04 -27.15 5.76
C PRO A 130 -21.23 -28.38 6.23
N TRP A 131 -20.92 -28.51 7.53
CA TRP A 131 -20.18 -29.65 8.11
C TRP A 131 -20.89 -30.33 9.30
N GLY A 132 -22.21 -30.23 9.37
CA GLY A 132 -23.02 -31.13 10.22
C GLY A 132 -22.78 -32.61 9.91
#